data_AF-A0A1H6Y5I1-F1
#
_entry.id   AF-A0A1H6Y5I1-F1
#
_cell.length_a   1.000
_cell.length_b   1.000
_cell.length_c   1.000
_cell.angle_alpha   90.00
_cell.angle_beta   90.00
_cell.angle_gamma   90.00
#
_symmetry.space_group_name_H-M   'P 1'
#
loop_
_entity.id
_entity.type
_entity.pdbx_description
1 polymer ?
#
loop_
_entity_poly.entity_id
_entity_poly.type
_entity_poly.pdbx_seq_one_letter_code
_entity_poly.pdbx_strand_id
1 'polypeptide(L)'
;MRSYRQLFSFMCDLGDGIQDHLPEEMRTEQLGLEEIVGLWVDNKSYLEIRSLKKDMAAYVKKCEEMDYSLDAIFPYDDFLLFVPERFGCDESVLFSQVLPMIEQREAETNRSLPTDVIKWFKSIYARPIP
;
A
#
# COMPACT_ATOMS: atom_id res chain seq x y z
N MET A 1 -6.71 19.12 -3.73
CA MET A 1 -5.75 18.18 -3.11
C MET A 1 -6.10 16.78 -3.54
N ARG A 2 -5.11 15.96 -3.87
CA ARG A 2 -5.30 14.52 -4.04
C ARG A 2 -5.67 13.92 -2.68
N SER A 3 -6.56 12.94 -2.63
CA SER A 3 -7.03 12.37 -1.35
C SER A 3 -6.09 11.32 -0.74
N TYR A 4 -5.01 10.93 -1.45
CA TYR A 4 -4.03 9.91 -1.01
C TYR A 4 -4.66 8.62 -0.48
N ARG A 5 -5.88 8.29 -0.93
CA ARG A 5 -6.70 7.21 -0.36
C ARG A 5 -6.02 5.84 -0.48
N GLN A 6 -5.32 5.60 -1.59
CA GLN A 6 -4.66 4.31 -1.78
C GLN A 6 -3.38 4.23 -0.97
N LEU A 7 -2.64 5.34 -0.84
CA LEU A 7 -1.52 5.42 0.09
C LEU A 7 -1.95 5.19 1.54
N PHE A 8 -3.04 5.82 2.00
CA PHE A 8 -3.60 5.56 3.32
C PHE A 8 -3.99 4.09 3.50
N SER A 9 -4.74 3.51 2.55
CA SER A 9 -5.09 2.08 2.61
C SER A 9 -3.85 1.18 2.65
N PHE A 10 -2.79 1.52 1.93
CA PHE A 10 -1.55 0.77 1.94
C PHE A 10 -0.82 0.89 3.29
N MET A 11 -0.80 2.07 3.89
CA MET A 11 -0.23 2.28 5.23
C MET A 11 -0.97 1.47 6.30
N CYS A 12 -2.30 1.37 6.23
CA CYS A 12 -3.05 0.47 7.10
C CYS A 12 -2.63 -0.99 6.93
N ASP A 13 -2.56 -1.46 5.68
CA ASP A 13 -2.16 -2.85 5.37
C ASP A 13 -0.70 -3.13 5.81
N LEU A 14 0.18 -2.12 5.79
CA LEU A 14 1.53 -2.19 6.39
C LEU A 14 1.48 -2.34 7.91
N GLY A 15 0.75 -1.45 8.59
CA GLY A 15 0.60 -1.48 10.05
C GLY A 15 -0.01 -2.80 10.55
N ASP A 16 -0.97 -3.34 9.82
CA ASP A 16 -1.57 -4.66 10.11
C ASP A 16 -0.57 -5.79 9.85
N GLY A 17 0.17 -5.75 8.74
CA GLY A 17 1.15 -6.77 8.39
C GLY A 17 2.29 -6.90 9.41
N ILE A 18 2.73 -5.79 9.99
CA ILE A 18 3.73 -5.77 11.07
C ILE A 18 3.11 -5.82 12.47
N GLN A 19 1.78 -5.91 12.55
CA GLN A 19 1.02 -5.95 13.80
C GLN A 19 1.37 -4.78 14.74
N ASP A 20 1.53 -3.56 14.19
CA ASP A 20 1.99 -2.42 15.01
C ASP A 20 0.99 -2.02 16.10
N HIS A 21 -0.29 -2.33 15.87
CA HIS A 21 -1.36 -2.16 16.84
C HIS A 21 -1.27 -3.12 18.04
N LEU A 22 -0.39 -4.13 18.01
CA LEU A 22 -0.17 -5.08 19.11
C LEU A 22 1.07 -4.71 19.95
N PRO A 23 1.06 -4.99 21.27
CA PRO A 23 2.27 -5.00 22.09
C PRO A 23 3.34 -5.93 21.51
N GLU A 24 4.61 -5.58 21.66
CA GLU A 24 5.74 -6.29 21.05
C GLU A 24 5.75 -7.78 21.41
N GLU A 25 5.44 -8.13 22.65
CA GLU A 25 5.37 -9.52 23.13
C GLU A 25 4.22 -10.35 22.52
N MET A 26 3.22 -9.71 21.91
CA MET A 26 2.09 -10.38 21.26
C MET A 26 2.27 -10.50 19.74
N ARG A 27 3.35 -9.95 19.17
CA ARG A 27 3.63 -10.01 17.75
C ARG A 27 4.27 -11.35 17.40
N THR A 28 3.61 -12.18 16.61
CA THR A 28 4.06 -13.55 16.35
C THR A 28 4.38 -13.84 14.88
N GLU A 29 3.68 -13.20 13.95
CA GLU A 29 3.78 -13.47 12.51
C GLU A 29 3.85 -12.16 11.72
N GLN A 30 4.86 -11.34 12.04
CA GLN A 30 5.09 -10.09 11.32
C GLN A 30 5.54 -10.40 9.89
N LEU A 31 4.84 -9.82 8.92
CA LEU A 31 5.15 -9.98 7.51
C LEU A 31 6.31 -9.06 7.09
N GLY A 32 7.12 -9.55 6.17
CA GLY A 32 8.14 -8.72 5.52
C GLY A 32 7.51 -7.68 4.59
N LEU A 33 8.23 -6.59 4.33
CA LEU A 33 7.76 -5.52 3.44
C LEU A 33 7.37 -6.05 2.05
N GLU A 34 8.19 -6.92 1.46
CA GLU A 34 7.92 -7.54 0.15
C GLU A 34 6.64 -8.40 0.17
N GLU A 35 6.40 -9.13 1.27
CA GLU A 35 5.21 -9.98 1.42
C GLU A 35 3.95 -9.12 1.50
N ILE A 36 3.97 -8.05 2.29
CA ILE A 36 2.85 -7.11 2.41
C ILE A 36 2.56 -6.46 1.06
N VAL A 37 3.59 -5.98 0.35
CA VAL A 37 3.43 -5.40 -0.99
C VAL A 37 2.84 -6.42 -1.97
N GLY A 38 3.33 -7.66 -1.95
CA GLY A 38 2.81 -8.75 -2.76
C GLY A 38 1.32 -8.99 -2.54
N LEU A 39 0.92 -9.15 -1.28
CA LEU A 39 -0.47 -9.35 -0.87
C LEU A 39 -1.35 -8.16 -1.24
N TRP A 40 -0.86 -6.94 -1.04
CA TRP A 40 -1.59 -5.73 -1.37
C TRP A 40 -1.87 -5.65 -2.86
N VAL A 41 -0.83 -5.76 -3.70
CA VAL A 41 -0.98 -5.77 -5.17
C VAL A 41 -1.89 -6.90 -5.62
N ASP A 42 -1.85 -8.04 -4.94
CA ASP A 42 -2.65 -9.18 -5.35
C ASP A 42 -4.14 -9.00 -5.15
N ASN A 43 -4.51 -8.31 -4.07
CA ASN A 43 -5.88 -8.09 -3.62
C ASN A 43 -6.54 -6.82 -4.18
N LYS A 44 -5.78 -5.94 -4.84
CA LYS A 44 -6.29 -4.65 -5.34
C LYS A 44 -6.48 -4.68 -6.87
N SER A 45 -7.28 -3.75 -7.35
CA SER A 45 -7.43 -3.54 -8.79
C SER A 45 -6.23 -2.77 -9.37
N TYR A 46 -5.99 -2.94 -10.66
CA TYR A 46 -5.02 -2.23 -11.48
C TYR A 46 -5.15 -0.71 -11.34
N LEU A 47 -6.38 -0.18 -11.24
CA LEU A 47 -6.59 1.26 -11.04
C LEU A 47 -6.15 1.71 -9.64
N GLU A 48 -6.37 0.89 -8.62
CA GLU A 48 -5.93 1.17 -7.26
C GLU A 48 -4.41 1.10 -7.15
N ILE A 49 -3.78 0.09 -7.77
CA ILE A 49 -2.32 -0.01 -7.89
C ILE A 49 -1.74 1.23 -8.57
N ARG A 50 -2.28 1.61 -9.73
CA ARG A 50 -1.84 2.80 -10.45
C ARG A 50 -2.08 4.09 -9.65
N SER A 51 -3.14 4.14 -8.84
CA SER A 51 -3.40 5.25 -7.95
C SER A 51 -2.37 5.31 -6.83
N LEU A 52 -2.06 4.19 -6.16
CA LEU A 52 -1.03 4.11 -5.12
C LEU A 52 0.32 4.59 -5.63
N LYS A 53 0.78 4.10 -6.79
CA LYS A 53 2.06 4.54 -7.39
C LYS A 53 2.13 6.05 -7.56
N LYS A 54 1.04 6.66 -8.03
CA LYS A 54 0.96 8.12 -8.18
C LYS A 54 0.82 8.85 -6.84
N ASP A 55 0.17 8.25 -5.84
CA ASP A 55 0.12 8.80 -4.48
C ASP A 55 1.54 8.88 -3.91
N MET A 56 2.29 7.77 -3.94
CA MET A 56 3.68 7.68 -3.48
C MET A 56 4.61 8.65 -4.21
N ALA A 57 4.58 8.69 -5.54
CA ALA A 57 5.43 9.61 -6.31
C ALA A 57 5.12 11.08 -5.99
N ALA A 58 3.83 11.43 -5.80
CA ALA A 58 3.45 12.78 -5.41
C ALA A 58 3.87 13.12 -3.97
N TYR A 59 3.86 12.14 -3.07
CA TYR A 59 4.35 12.30 -1.70
C TYR A 59 5.86 12.56 -1.68
N VAL A 60 6.65 11.69 -2.32
CA VAL A 60 8.12 11.83 -2.40
C VAL A 60 8.52 13.18 -2.98
N LYS A 61 7.88 13.60 -4.07
CA LYS A 61 8.12 14.92 -4.66
C LYS A 61 7.85 16.08 -3.68
N LYS A 62 6.79 15.99 -2.89
CA LYS A 62 6.48 17.01 -1.88
C LYS A 62 7.51 17.04 -0.74
N CYS A 63 8.07 15.88 -0.38
CA CYS A 63 9.18 15.82 0.58
C CYS A 63 10.42 16.55 0.04
N GLU A 64 10.77 16.34 -1.23
CA GLU A 64 11.88 17.04 -1.89
C GLU A 64 11.66 18.57 -1.95
N GLU A 65 10.41 19.00 -2.12
CA GLU A 65 10.00 20.41 -2.17
C GLU A 65 9.82 21.04 -0.77
N MET A 66 9.99 20.27 0.32
CA MET A 66 9.70 20.69 1.70
C MET A 66 8.28 21.28 1.86
N ASP A 67 7.30 20.67 1.20
CA ASP A 67 5.91 21.14 1.19
C ASP A 67 5.19 20.72 2.48
N TYR A 68 4.95 21.70 3.37
CA TYR A 68 4.27 21.53 4.66
C TYR A 68 2.80 21.05 4.57
N SER A 69 2.21 20.95 3.37
CA SER A 69 0.89 20.33 3.21
C SER A 69 0.88 18.80 3.35
N LEU A 70 2.06 18.18 3.51
CA LEU A 70 2.21 16.76 3.84
C LEU A 70 1.54 16.39 5.17
N ASP A 71 1.56 17.29 6.15
CA ASP A 71 0.95 17.09 7.49
C ASP A 71 -0.57 16.84 7.41
N ALA A 72 -1.20 17.25 6.31
CA ALA A 72 -2.63 17.05 6.07
C ALA A 72 -2.95 15.73 5.34
N ILE A 73 -1.95 14.98 4.86
CA ILE A 73 -2.13 13.74 4.09
C ILE A 73 -2.40 12.55 5.01
N PHE A 74 -1.64 12.47 6.11
CA PHE A 74 -1.88 11.54 7.20
C PHE A 74 -2.24 12.38 8.43
N PRO A 75 -3.51 12.79 8.59
CA PRO A 75 -3.90 13.65 9.70
C PRO A 75 -3.75 12.87 11.01
N TYR A 76 -2.58 12.95 11.65
CA TYR A 76 -2.26 12.40 12.97
C TYR A 76 -3.01 11.10 13.29
N ASP A 77 -2.97 10.14 12.35
CA ASP A 77 -3.52 8.84 12.61
C ASP A 77 -2.50 8.11 13.49
N ASP A 78 -2.72 8.15 14.80
CA ASP A 78 -1.83 7.56 15.80
C ASP A 78 -1.50 6.10 15.49
N PHE A 79 -2.35 5.40 14.72
CA PHE A 79 -2.12 4.02 14.28
C PHE A 79 -1.11 3.87 13.14
N LEU A 80 -0.85 4.93 12.37
CA LEU A 80 0.04 4.90 11.21
C LEU A 80 1.36 5.65 11.46
N LEU A 81 1.42 6.45 12.52
CA LEU A 81 2.51 7.38 12.79
C LEU A 81 3.89 6.72 12.86
N PHE A 82 3.97 5.50 13.39
CA PHE A 82 5.25 4.82 13.63
C PHE A 82 5.56 3.69 12.64
N VAL A 83 4.67 3.47 11.65
CA VAL A 83 4.82 2.36 10.69
C VAL A 83 6.15 2.46 9.93
N PRO A 84 6.54 3.62 9.36
CA PRO A 84 7.84 3.75 8.69
C PRO A 84 9.03 3.47 9.63
N GLU A 85 8.97 3.96 10.87
CA GLU A 85 10.00 3.79 11.88
C GLU A 85 10.18 2.32 12.28
N ARG A 86 9.12 1.50 12.22
CA ARG A 86 9.24 0.05 12.41
C ARG A 86 10.04 -0.64 11.30
N PHE A 87 10.06 -0.06 10.10
CA PHE A 87 10.95 -0.47 9.02
C PHE A 87 12.33 0.21 9.08
N GLY A 88 12.58 1.08 10.06
CA GLY A 88 13.85 1.76 10.27
C GLY A 88 14.13 2.86 9.24
N CYS A 89 13.09 3.45 8.64
CA CYS A 89 13.24 4.47 7.60
C CYS A 89 12.12 5.52 7.64
N ASP A 90 12.39 6.71 7.13
CA ASP A 90 11.36 7.76 6.97
C ASP A 90 10.35 7.38 5.87
N GLU A 91 9.17 8.00 5.85
CA GLU A 91 8.09 7.73 4.87
C GLU A 91 8.58 7.83 3.43
N SER A 92 9.36 8.87 3.12
CA SER A 92 9.87 9.10 1.76
C SER A 92 10.79 7.97 1.30
N VAL A 93 11.62 7.45 2.21
CA VAL A 93 12.52 6.32 1.97
C VAL A 93 11.70 5.05 1.79
N LEU A 94 10.74 4.78 2.69
CA LEU A 94 9.84 3.64 2.58
C LEU A 94 9.12 3.62 1.22
N PHE A 95 8.52 4.74 0.81
CA PHE A 95 7.79 4.81 -0.45
C PHE A 95 8.70 4.67 -1.68
N SER A 96 9.93 5.16 -1.61
CA SER A 96 10.92 4.96 -2.67
C SER A 96 11.34 3.49 -2.81
N GLN A 97 11.36 2.72 -1.72
CA GLN A 97 11.64 1.28 -1.72
C GLN A 97 10.44 0.45 -2.18
N VAL A 98 9.22 0.84 -1.81
CA VAL A 98 7.99 0.11 -2.15
C VAL A 98 7.61 0.26 -3.63
N LEU A 99 7.82 1.44 -4.23
CA LEU A 99 7.50 1.69 -5.64
C LEU A 99 8.05 0.62 -6.60
N PRO A 100 9.36 0.28 -6.59
CA PRO A 100 9.89 -0.77 -7.47
C PRO A 100 9.34 -2.16 -7.13
N MET A 101 9.01 -2.45 -5.87
CA MET A 101 8.39 -3.73 -5.48
C MET A 101 6.98 -3.89 -6.08
N ILE A 102 6.19 -2.80 -6.08
CA ILE A 102 4.88 -2.78 -6.74
C ILE A 102 5.05 -3.03 -8.25
N GLU A 103 6.02 -2.36 -8.89
CA GLU A 103 6.29 -2.51 -10.32
C GLU A 103 6.70 -3.92 -10.70
N GLN A 104 7.57 -4.52 -9.90
CA GLN A 104 7.97 -5.90 -10.08
C GLN A 104 6.76 -6.84 -9.96
N ARG A 105 5.95 -6.72 -8.89
CA ARG A 105 4.79 -7.59 -8.69
C ARG A 105 3.72 -7.40 -9.77
N GLU A 106 3.49 -6.16 -10.20
CA GLU A 106 2.59 -5.81 -11.31
C GLU A 106 3.00 -6.52 -12.61
N ALA A 107 4.30 -6.54 -12.91
CA ALA A 107 4.87 -7.21 -14.08
C ALA A 107 4.78 -8.75 -13.98
N GLU A 108 5.15 -9.33 -12.83
CA GLU A 108 5.08 -10.77 -12.57
C GLU A 108 3.66 -11.31 -12.74
N THR A 109 2.67 -10.55 -12.28
CA THR A 109 1.25 -10.95 -12.31
C THR A 109 0.52 -10.49 -13.58
N ASN A 110 1.23 -9.89 -14.55
CA ASN A 110 0.70 -9.37 -15.81
C ASN A 110 -0.56 -8.50 -15.61
N ARG A 111 -0.54 -7.62 -14.60
CA ARG A 111 -1.70 -6.83 -14.20
C ARG A 111 -2.05 -5.81 -15.26
N SER A 112 -3.33 -5.73 -15.58
CA SER A 112 -3.89 -4.82 -16.56
C SER A 112 -5.38 -4.60 -16.32
N LEU A 113 -5.96 -3.55 -16.90
CA LEU A 113 -7.42 -3.34 -16.87
C LEU A 113 -8.20 -4.56 -17.43
N PRO A 114 -7.84 -5.14 -18.59
CA PRO A 114 -8.53 -6.32 -19.09
C PRO A 114 -8.45 -7.52 -18.14
N THR A 115 -7.29 -7.79 -17.53
CA THR A 115 -7.16 -8.93 -16.60
C THR A 115 -8.05 -8.79 -15.38
N ASP A 116 -8.21 -7.57 -14.87
CA ASP A 116 -9.11 -7.31 -13.74
C ASP A 116 -10.57 -7.45 -14.11
N VAL A 117 -10.97 -6.97 -15.28
CA VAL A 117 -12.32 -7.18 -15.81
C VAL A 117 -12.62 -8.67 -15.93
N ILE A 118 -11.67 -9.46 -16.44
CA ILE A 118 -11.79 -10.93 -16.52
C ILE A 118 -11.90 -11.56 -15.13
N LYS A 119 -11.09 -11.14 -14.16
CA LYS A 119 -11.17 -11.63 -12.77
C LYS A 119 -12.53 -11.32 -12.15
N TRP A 120 -13.03 -10.10 -12.33
CA TRP A 120 -14.35 -9.69 -11.85
C TRP A 120 -15.47 -10.51 -12.48
N PHE A 121 -15.45 -10.71 -13.80
CA PHE A 121 -16.41 -11.58 -14.48
C PHE A 121 -16.35 -13.02 -13.93
N LYS A 122 -15.16 -13.60 -13.79
CA LYS A 122 -15.00 -14.94 -13.20
C LYS A 122 -15.56 -15.03 -11.79
N SER A 123 -15.36 -14.01 -10.95
CA SER A 123 -15.93 -13.96 -9.59
C SER A 123 -17.46 -13.94 -9.57
N ILE A 124 -18.10 -13.27 -10.52
CA ILE A 124 -19.56 -13.25 -10.65
C ILE A 124 -20.10 -14.64 -11.02
N TYR A 125 -19.45 -15.32 -11.97
CA TYR A 125 -19.91 -16.62 -12.47
C TYR A 125 -19.42 -17.83 -11.65
N ALA A 126 -18.45 -17.64 -10.75
CA ALA A 126 -17.98 -18.67 -9.82
C ALA A 126 -18.80 -18.76 -8.53
N ARG A 127 -19.83 -17.92 -8.34
CA ARG A 127 -20.75 -18.09 -7.21
C ARG A 127 -21.57 -19.36 -7.43
N PRO A 128 -21.54 -20.34 -6.52
CA PRO A 128 -22.47 -21.46 -6.59
C PRO A 128 -23.89 -20.91 -6.49
N ILE A 129 -24.72 -21.30 -7.46
CA ILE A 129 -26.17 -21.07 -7.41
C ILE A 129 -26.69 -21.84 -6.17
N PRO A 130 -27.46 -21.21 -5.27
CA PRO A 130 -27.98 -21.87 -4.07
C PRO A 130 -28.88 -23.06 -4.40
#